data_AF-X1DDZ2-F1
#
_entry.id   AF-X1DDZ2-F1
#
_cell.length_a   1.000
_cell.length_b   1.000
_cell.length_c   1.000
_cell.angle_alpha   90.00
_cell.angle_beta   90.00
_cell.angle_gamma   90.00
#
_symmetry.space_group_name_H-M   'P 1'
#
loop_
_entity.id
_entity.type
_entity.pdbx_description
1 polymer ?
#
loop_
_entity_poly.entity_id
_entity_poly.type
_entity_poly.pdbx_seq_one_letter_code
_entity_poly.pdbx_strand_id
1 'polypeptide(L)'
;LRDRLQFDIDANGDTALVYGRIDLSDYVSIPENKGLAIKEVRFQLRTRVANDDGVWPNYMGPDIPNTWGSAGYQSSVKLFATTTAYEQITDVGIGSPNVLCVFEKQSYLANDLDATGNATGAVLNTYEHMFGTPDLHPEGYDVVTDLLIGIGVENAKNTALLSTTAEVDVMIIAEPKKITQRDLTQMLTQASDL
;
A
#
# COMPACT_ATOMS: atom_id res chain seq x y z
N LEU A 1 -15.86 6.59 -5.39
CA LEU A 1 -14.82 7.04 -6.35
C LEU A 1 -13.93 5.86 -6.68
N ARG A 2 -13.41 5.77 -7.91
CA ARG A 2 -12.48 4.71 -8.33
C ARG A 2 -11.39 5.33 -9.19
N ASP A 3 -10.16 4.88 -8.99
CA ASP A 3 -9.01 5.33 -9.76
C ASP A 3 -7.97 4.22 -9.86
N ARG A 4 -7.01 4.38 -10.78
CA ARG A 4 -5.84 3.50 -10.91
C ARG A 4 -4.56 4.31 -10.86
N LEU A 5 -3.66 3.87 -10.00
CA LEU A 5 -2.31 4.43 -9.88
C LEU A 5 -1.29 3.44 -10.43
N GLN A 6 -0.19 3.97 -10.98
CA GLN A 6 0.91 3.20 -11.57
C GLN A 6 2.23 3.62 -10.94
N PHE A 7 3.04 2.65 -10.54
CA PHE A 7 4.32 2.87 -9.87
C PHE A 7 5.38 1.94 -10.43
N ASP A 8 6.55 2.47 -10.75
CA ASP A 8 7.64 1.67 -11.30
C ASP A 8 8.37 0.88 -10.20
N ILE A 9 8.65 -0.38 -10.50
CA ILE A 9 9.50 -1.28 -9.72
C ILE A 9 10.85 -1.33 -10.43
N ASP A 10 11.93 -1.09 -9.70
CA ASP A 10 13.25 -1.02 -10.29
C ASP A 10 13.81 -2.42 -10.65
N ALA A 11 15.04 -2.43 -11.18
CA ALA A 11 15.76 -3.66 -11.50
C ALA A 11 16.18 -4.48 -10.28
N ASN A 12 16.03 -3.94 -9.08
CA ASN A 12 16.20 -4.64 -7.83
C ASN A 12 14.88 -5.19 -7.24
N GLY A 13 13.74 -4.91 -7.86
CA GLY A 13 12.46 -5.34 -7.31
C GLY A 13 12.00 -4.41 -6.19
N ASP A 14 12.53 -3.19 -6.16
CA ASP A 14 12.29 -2.21 -5.13
C ASP A 14 11.56 -1.00 -5.70
N THR A 15 10.70 -0.43 -4.88
CA THR A 15 10.08 0.88 -5.08
C THR A 15 10.19 1.60 -3.76
N ALA A 16 11.07 2.63 -3.69
CA ALA A 16 11.11 3.53 -2.56
C ALA A 16 9.75 4.20 -2.35
N LEU A 17 9.48 4.73 -1.16
CA LEU A 17 8.19 5.35 -0.85
C LEU A 17 7.82 6.42 -1.88
N VAL A 18 6.74 6.16 -2.61
CA VAL A 18 6.16 7.08 -3.58
C VAL A 18 4.66 7.20 -3.37
N TYR A 19 4.10 8.32 -3.81
CA TYR A 19 2.70 8.68 -3.59
C TYR A 19 1.98 8.90 -4.91
N GLY A 20 0.85 8.22 -5.08
CA GLY A 20 -0.19 8.65 -6.01
C GLY A 20 -1.16 9.59 -5.31
N ARG A 21 -1.77 10.51 -6.05
CA ARG A 21 -2.73 11.48 -5.52
C ARG A 21 -4.10 11.21 -6.13
N ILE A 22 -5.10 11.05 -5.27
CA ILE A 22 -6.51 11.03 -5.65
C ILE A 22 -7.06 12.44 -5.46
N ASP A 23 -7.39 13.08 -6.57
CA ASP A 23 -7.97 14.42 -6.58
C ASP A 23 -9.41 14.38 -6.05
N LEU A 24 -9.66 15.12 -4.97
CA LEU A 24 -10.97 15.25 -4.34
C LEU A 24 -11.51 16.68 -4.43
N SER A 25 -10.87 17.58 -5.19
CA SER A 25 -11.20 19.01 -5.23
C SER A 25 -12.65 19.32 -5.58
N ASP A 26 -13.30 18.45 -6.35
CA ASP A 26 -14.71 18.60 -6.71
C ASP A 26 -15.67 18.31 -5.54
N TYR A 27 -15.19 17.62 -4.51
CA TYR A 27 -15.97 17.16 -3.37
C TYR A 27 -15.62 17.86 -2.06
N VAL A 28 -14.40 18.41 -1.95
CA VAL A 28 -13.91 19.07 -0.73
C VAL A 28 -13.58 20.53 -0.99
N SER A 29 -13.96 21.41 -0.06
CA SER A 29 -13.68 22.84 -0.14
C SER A 29 -13.71 23.46 1.25
N ILE A 30 -12.55 23.95 1.70
CA ILE A 30 -12.40 24.63 2.99
C ILE A 30 -13.23 25.93 3.04
N PRO A 31 -13.20 26.82 2.02
CA PRO A 31 -14.01 28.05 2.04
C PRO A 31 -15.52 27.78 2.14
N GLU A 32 -15.98 26.68 1.54
CA GLU A 32 -17.39 26.31 1.52
C GLU A 32 -17.80 25.35 2.66
N ASN A 33 -16.87 24.99 3.56
CA ASN A 33 -17.05 24.00 4.62
C ASN A 33 -17.56 22.63 4.11
N LYS A 34 -17.13 22.24 2.92
CA LYS A 34 -17.44 20.95 2.30
C LYS A 34 -16.29 19.99 2.55
N GLY A 35 -16.62 18.81 3.05
CA GLY A 35 -15.67 17.72 3.17
C GLY A 35 -16.33 16.39 2.87
N LEU A 36 -15.55 15.33 2.96
CA LEU A 36 -16.00 13.96 2.87
C LEU A 36 -15.66 13.23 4.18
N ALA A 37 -16.56 12.37 4.63
CA ALA A 37 -16.19 11.33 5.58
C ALA A 37 -15.91 10.05 4.79
N ILE A 38 -14.64 9.68 4.66
CA ILE A 38 -14.22 8.45 3.99
C ILE A 38 -14.53 7.28 4.92
N LYS A 39 -15.46 6.41 4.52
CA LYS A 39 -15.88 5.23 5.28
C LYS A 39 -15.04 4.01 4.94
N GLU A 40 -14.60 3.91 3.70
CA GLU A 40 -13.84 2.77 3.24
C GLU A 40 -12.91 3.16 2.09
N VAL A 41 -11.68 2.67 2.15
CA VAL A 41 -10.73 2.66 1.03
C VAL A 41 -10.38 1.21 0.79
N ARG A 42 -10.50 0.71 -0.43
CA ARG A 42 -10.04 -0.63 -0.83
C ARG A 42 -8.93 -0.52 -1.86
N PHE A 43 -8.00 -1.46 -1.78
CA PHE A 43 -6.92 -1.63 -2.74
C PHE A 43 -7.06 -2.95 -3.48
N GLN A 44 -6.67 -2.96 -4.74
CA GLN A 44 -6.35 -4.17 -5.48
C GLN A 44 -5.00 -3.97 -6.16
N LEU A 45 -4.03 -4.78 -5.75
CA LEU A 45 -2.71 -4.86 -6.38
C LEU A 45 -2.75 -5.68 -7.66
N ARG A 46 -2.05 -5.19 -8.68
CA ARG A 46 -2.03 -5.79 -10.02
C ARG A 46 -0.68 -5.56 -10.70
N THR A 47 -0.37 -6.41 -11.67
CA THR A 47 0.80 -6.27 -12.56
C THR A 47 0.32 -6.21 -14.01
N ARG A 48 1.16 -5.71 -14.93
CA ARG A 48 0.85 -5.55 -16.36
C ARG A 48 1.63 -6.51 -17.27
N VAL A 49 2.20 -7.59 -16.73
CA VAL A 49 2.97 -8.54 -17.55
C VAL A 49 2.05 -9.42 -18.38
N ALA A 50 2.44 -9.64 -19.64
CA ALA A 50 1.59 -10.11 -20.74
C ALA A 50 1.00 -11.53 -20.59
N ASN A 51 1.23 -12.23 -19.48
CA ASN A 51 0.76 -13.60 -19.24
C ASN A 51 0.12 -13.82 -17.85
N ASP A 52 -0.14 -12.76 -17.05
CA ASP A 52 -0.58 -12.91 -15.65
C ASP A 52 -2.02 -12.47 -15.35
N ASP A 53 -2.91 -12.36 -16.36
CA ASP A 53 -4.31 -11.89 -16.21
C ASP A 53 -4.48 -10.58 -15.40
N GLY A 54 -3.39 -9.84 -15.20
CA GLY A 54 -3.31 -8.67 -14.35
C GLY A 54 -3.37 -8.94 -12.84
N VAL A 55 -3.06 -10.16 -12.38
CA VAL A 55 -3.12 -10.59 -10.98
C VAL A 55 -1.74 -10.45 -10.34
N TRP A 56 -1.70 -9.83 -9.16
CA TRP A 56 -0.45 -9.74 -8.40
C TRP A 56 0.01 -11.14 -7.95
N PRO A 57 1.29 -11.51 -8.14
CA PRO A 57 1.76 -12.85 -7.80
C PRO A 57 1.74 -13.06 -6.28
N ASN A 58 1.36 -14.26 -5.84
CA ASN A 58 1.29 -14.56 -4.41
C ASN A 58 2.68 -14.65 -3.77
N TYR A 59 3.65 -15.20 -4.51
CA TYR A 59 5.06 -15.19 -4.13
C TYR A 59 5.80 -14.16 -5.00
N MET A 60 6.46 -13.19 -4.36
CA MET A 60 7.11 -12.07 -5.04
C MET A 60 8.63 -12.24 -5.14
N GLY A 61 9.19 -13.34 -4.65
CA GLY A 61 10.62 -13.63 -4.76
C GLY A 61 11.04 -14.23 -6.12
N PRO A 62 12.31 -14.61 -6.27
CA PRO A 62 12.87 -15.06 -7.55
C PRO A 62 12.32 -16.43 -8.00
N ASP A 63 12.02 -16.54 -9.29
CA ASP A 63 11.42 -17.74 -9.92
C ASP A 63 12.41 -18.90 -10.14
N ILE A 64 13.73 -18.65 -10.04
CA ILE A 64 14.77 -19.65 -10.31
C ILE A 64 15.29 -20.27 -9.01
N PRO A 65 15.14 -21.61 -8.81
CA PRO A 65 15.52 -22.30 -7.58
C PRO A 65 17.00 -22.25 -7.19
N ASN A 66 17.91 -22.15 -8.15
CA ASN A 66 19.35 -22.18 -7.87
C ASN A 66 19.93 -20.83 -7.39
N THR A 67 19.15 -19.74 -7.52
CA THR A 67 19.45 -18.43 -6.93
C THR A 67 19.06 -18.34 -5.46
N TRP A 68 18.44 -19.41 -4.91
CA TRP A 68 18.08 -19.54 -3.50
C TRP A 68 19.29 -19.86 -2.61
N GLY A 69 20.46 -19.30 -2.89
CA GLY A 69 21.69 -19.46 -2.09
C GLY A 69 21.62 -18.85 -0.68
N SER A 70 20.41 -18.50 -0.24
CA SER A 70 20.06 -18.02 1.10
C SER A 70 19.03 -18.98 1.69
N ALA A 71 19.19 -19.34 2.96
CA ALA A 71 18.26 -20.17 3.71
C ALA A 71 16.83 -19.58 3.76
N GLY A 72 16.66 -18.30 3.42
CA GLY A 72 15.35 -17.70 3.19
C GLY A 72 15.36 -16.47 2.27
N TYR A 73 14.19 -16.15 1.74
CA TYR A 73 13.94 -15.00 0.89
C TYR A 73 12.66 -14.31 1.34
N GLN A 74 12.72 -13.01 1.62
CA GLN A 74 11.56 -12.22 2.03
C GLN A 74 11.34 -11.08 1.05
N SER A 75 10.08 -10.82 0.76
CA SER A 75 9.62 -9.71 -0.06
C SER A 75 8.36 -9.12 0.57
N SER A 76 8.17 -7.82 0.40
CA SER A 76 7.02 -7.12 0.95
C SER A 76 6.56 -5.98 0.07
N VAL A 77 5.26 -5.72 0.09
CA VAL A 77 4.65 -4.50 -0.41
C VAL A 77 3.74 -3.95 0.68
N LYS A 78 3.80 -2.64 0.86
CA LYS A 78 2.96 -1.91 1.80
C LYS A 78 2.27 -0.77 1.05
N LEU A 79 0.96 -0.69 1.25
CA LEU A 79 0.10 0.37 0.73
C LEU A 79 -0.61 1.04 1.90
N PHE A 80 -0.87 2.34 1.77
CA PHE A 80 -1.67 3.05 2.76
C PHE A 80 -2.31 4.28 2.15
N ALA A 81 -3.46 4.66 2.69
CA ALA A 81 -4.10 5.93 2.39
C ALA A 81 -3.82 6.93 3.51
N THR A 82 -3.42 8.15 3.16
CA THR A 82 -3.13 9.21 4.13
C THR A 82 -3.43 10.59 3.54
N THR A 83 -3.66 11.58 4.39
CA THR A 83 -3.76 12.99 3.98
C THR A 83 -2.44 13.74 4.09
N THR A 84 -1.37 13.11 4.64
CA THR A 84 -0.05 13.72 4.83
C THR A 84 1.06 12.81 4.32
N ALA A 85 2.02 13.36 3.59
CA ALA A 85 3.16 12.59 3.11
C ALA A 85 4.16 12.32 4.26
N TYR A 86 4.64 11.09 4.34
CA TYR A 86 5.71 10.66 5.24
C TYR A 86 7.03 10.59 4.47
N GLU A 87 8.14 10.75 5.18
CA GLU A 87 9.47 10.63 4.59
C GLU A 87 9.87 9.16 4.38
N GLN A 88 9.56 8.30 5.35
CA GLN A 88 9.92 6.89 5.33
C GLN A 88 8.70 5.99 5.50
N ILE A 89 8.67 4.88 4.76
CA ILE A 89 7.56 3.92 4.82
C ILE A 89 7.50 3.16 6.15
N THR A 90 8.63 3.08 6.85
CA THR A 90 8.77 2.44 8.16
C THR A 90 8.04 3.19 9.26
N ASP A 91 7.84 4.50 9.10
CA ASP A 91 7.19 5.36 10.09
C ASP A 91 5.67 5.30 10.02
N VAL A 92 5.14 4.67 8.97
CA VAL A 92 3.71 4.57 8.71
C VAL A 92 3.16 3.29 9.31
N GLY A 93 2.24 3.43 10.25
CA GLY A 93 1.47 2.34 10.84
C GLY A 93 0.05 2.78 11.15
N ILE A 94 -0.76 1.86 11.67
CA ILE A 94 -2.16 2.14 12.01
C ILE A 94 -2.32 3.17 13.15
N GLY A 95 -1.26 3.40 13.93
CA GLY A 95 -1.23 4.42 14.97
C GLY A 95 -0.63 5.75 14.50
N SER A 96 -0.12 5.82 13.27
CA SER A 96 0.49 7.05 12.76
C SER A 96 -0.59 8.08 12.43
N PRO A 97 -0.33 9.39 12.65
CA PRO A 97 -1.31 10.43 12.37
C PRO A 97 -1.79 10.41 10.92
N ASN A 98 -3.04 10.79 10.68
CA ASN A 98 -3.56 11.00 9.33
C ASN A 98 -3.50 9.76 8.41
N VAL A 99 -3.38 8.54 8.96
CA VAL A 99 -3.45 7.28 8.21
C VAL A 99 -4.87 6.72 8.28
N LEU A 100 -5.47 6.47 7.11
CA LEU A 100 -6.85 6.02 6.98
C LEU A 100 -6.97 4.50 6.90
N CYS A 101 -5.98 3.83 6.32
CA CYS A 101 -5.90 2.39 6.20
C CYS A 101 -4.48 1.98 5.82
N VAL A 102 -4.15 0.72 6.10
CA VAL A 102 -2.87 0.10 5.72
C VAL A 102 -3.14 -1.27 5.15
N PHE A 103 -2.52 -1.60 4.02
CA PHE A 103 -2.50 -2.93 3.43
C PHE A 103 -1.06 -3.42 3.36
N GLU A 104 -0.82 -4.65 3.79
CA GLU A 104 0.48 -5.29 3.78
C GLU A 104 0.36 -6.64 3.09
N LYS A 105 1.27 -6.90 2.15
CA LYS A 105 1.47 -8.23 1.58
C LYS A 105 2.93 -8.59 1.69
N GLN A 106 3.20 -9.79 2.19
CA GLN A 106 4.52 -10.33 2.38
C GLN A 106 4.58 -11.74 1.82
N SER A 107 5.72 -12.11 1.24
CA SER A 107 6.00 -13.50 0.91
C SER A 107 7.39 -13.88 1.40
N TYR A 108 7.45 -15.04 2.05
CA TYR A 108 8.65 -15.62 2.62
C TYR A 108 8.82 -17.04 2.11
N LEU A 109 9.97 -17.33 1.53
CA LEU A 109 10.38 -18.67 1.15
C LEU A 109 11.59 -19.06 2.01
N ALA A 110 11.55 -20.20 2.66
CA ALA A 110 12.73 -20.84 3.24
C ALA A 110 12.97 -22.19 2.59
N ASN A 111 14.25 -22.53 2.43
CA ASN A 111 14.64 -23.82 1.87
C ASN A 111 15.53 -24.56 2.85
N ASP A 112 15.29 -25.86 2.98
CA ASP A 112 16.27 -26.76 3.55
C ASP A 112 17.28 -27.12 2.47
N LEU A 113 18.56 -27.10 2.83
CA LEU A 113 19.67 -27.33 1.89
C LEU A 113 20.47 -28.54 2.35
N ASP A 114 20.82 -29.44 1.42
CA ASP A 114 21.81 -30.48 1.69
C ASP A 114 23.23 -29.88 1.84
N ALA A 115 24.20 -30.72 2.22
CA ALA A 115 25.59 -30.30 2.37
C ALA A 115 26.27 -29.84 1.05
N THR A 116 25.61 -30.05 -0.10
CA THR A 116 26.05 -29.64 -1.44
C THR A 116 25.32 -28.36 -1.90
N GLY A 117 24.40 -27.83 -1.10
CA GLY A 117 23.61 -26.63 -1.40
C GLY A 117 22.37 -26.89 -2.26
N ASN A 118 21.93 -28.14 -2.43
CA ASN A 118 20.69 -28.45 -3.15
C ASN A 118 19.49 -28.34 -2.21
N ALA A 119 18.39 -27.76 -2.70
CA ALA A 119 17.14 -27.71 -1.96
C ALA A 119 16.57 -29.13 -1.75
N THR A 120 16.42 -29.54 -0.49
CA THR A 120 15.82 -30.81 -0.06
C THR A 120 14.36 -30.66 0.34
N GLY A 121 13.94 -29.43 0.64
CA GLY A 121 12.58 -29.06 0.99
C GLY A 121 12.40 -27.54 0.96
N ALA A 122 11.16 -27.09 0.89
CA ALA A 122 10.82 -25.67 0.86
C ALA A 122 9.56 -25.38 1.71
N VAL A 123 9.57 -24.24 2.39
CA VAL A 123 8.42 -23.69 3.09
C VAL A 123 8.11 -22.32 2.49
N LEU A 124 6.90 -22.17 1.96
CA LEU A 124 6.38 -20.89 1.49
C LEU A 124 5.35 -20.40 2.51
N ASN A 125 5.54 -19.18 3.00
CA ASN A 125 4.56 -18.45 3.78
C ASN A 125 4.19 -17.16 3.06
N THR A 126 2.91 -16.92 2.89
CA THR A 126 2.38 -15.67 2.31
C THR A 126 1.41 -15.05 3.28
N TYR A 127 1.61 -13.78 3.56
CA TYR A 127 0.75 -12.99 4.43
C TYR A 127 0.14 -11.85 3.61
N GLU A 128 -1.15 -11.64 3.79
CA GLU A 128 -1.86 -10.51 3.23
C GLU A 128 -2.86 -10.03 4.27
N HIS A 129 -2.81 -8.76 4.59
CA HIS A 129 -3.73 -8.18 5.54
C HIS A 129 -4.01 -6.72 5.26
N MET A 130 -5.23 -6.31 5.57
CA MET A 130 -5.68 -4.95 5.41
C MET A 130 -6.31 -4.50 6.71
N PHE A 131 -5.73 -3.45 7.29
CA PHE A 131 -6.33 -2.66 8.35
C PHE A 131 -7.19 -1.59 7.69
N GLY A 132 -8.49 -1.87 7.57
CA GLY A 132 -9.40 -1.04 6.80
C GLY A 132 -9.80 0.23 7.54
N THR A 133 -10.26 1.23 6.78
CA THR A 133 -10.89 2.42 7.36
C THR A 133 -12.06 2.10 8.30
N PRO A 134 -12.91 1.09 8.05
CA PRO A 134 -13.94 0.69 9.01
C PRO A 134 -13.40 0.23 10.37
N ASP A 135 -12.19 -0.34 10.41
CA ASP A 135 -11.58 -0.83 11.65
C ASP A 135 -10.90 0.31 12.43
N LEU A 136 -10.26 1.23 11.71
CA LEU A 136 -9.48 2.33 12.32
C LEU A 136 -10.33 3.56 12.62
N HIS A 137 -11.29 3.86 11.74
CA HIS A 137 -12.14 5.05 11.75
C HIS A 137 -13.60 4.64 11.51
N PRO A 138 -14.26 3.98 12.47
CA PRO A 138 -15.60 3.39 12.26
C PRO A 138 -16.67 4.41 11.85
N GLU A 139 -16.53 5.66 12.29
CA GLU A 139 -17.42 6.78 11.94
C GLU A 139 -17.01 7.47 10.63
N GLY A 140 -15.99 6.98 9.94
CA GLY A 140 -15.36 7.60 8.78
C GLY A 140 -14.30 8.63 9.17
N TYR A 141 -13.30 8.75 8.30
CA TYR A 141 -12.23 9.74 8.43
C TYR A 141 -12.59 11.00 7.65
N ASP A 142 -12.64 12.14 8.35
CA ASP A 142 -12.96 13.42 7.73
C ASP A 142 -11.80 13.92 6.88
N VAL A 143 -12.07 14.28 5.62
CA VAL A 143 -11.10 14.86 4.71
C VAL A 143 -11.61 16.16 4.11
N VAL A 144 -10.70 17.13 4.01
CA VAL A 144 -10.91 18.44 3.36
C VAL A 144 -9.86 18.75 2.29
N THR A 145 -9.02 17.75 1.99
CA THR A 145 -7.94 17.79 1.03
C THR A 145 -7.97 16.51 0.21
N ASP A 146 -7.10 16.47 -0.79
CA ASP A 146 -6.85 15.26 -1.55
C ASP A 146 -6.27 14.14 -0.68
N LEU A 147 -6.39 12.92 -1.20
CA LEU A 147 -5.89 11.73 -0.56
C LEU A 147 -4.62 11.26 -1.26
N LEU A 148 -3.61 10.92 -0.47
CA LEU A 148 -2.38 10.32 -0.94
C LEU A 148 -2.43 8.81 -0.72
N ILE A 149 -2.05 8.06 -1.76
CA ILE A 149 -1.88 6.61 -1.69
C ILE A 149 -0.39 6.33 -1.75
N GLY A 150 0.18 5.98 -0.60
CA GLY A 150 1.58 5.60 -0.49
C GLY A 150 1.77 4.14 -0.87
N ILE A 151 2.84 3.84 -1.59
CA ILE A 151 3.31 2.48 -1.86
C ILE A 151 4.81 2.39 -1.61
N GLY A 152 5.25 1.25 -1.09
CA GLY A 152 6.63 0.80 -1.18
C GLY A 152 6.67 -0.70 -1.43
N VAL A 153 7.64 -1.12 -2.24
CA VAL A 153 7.90 -2.51 -2.61
C VAL A 153 9.34 -2.80 -2.27
N GLU A 154 9.60 -3.95 -1.68
CA GLU A 154 10.94 -4.37 -1.30
C GLU A 154 11.18 -5.83 -1.65
N ASN A 155 12.31 -6.09 -2.31
CA ASN A 155 12.80 -7.39 -2.70
C ASN A 155 11.82 -8.19 -3.58
N ALA A 156 11.04 -7.53 -4.44
CA ALA A 156 10.11 -8.21 -5.37
C ALA A 156 10.83 -8.67 -6.65
N LYS A 157 11.58 -9.78 -6.56
CA LYS A 157 12.38 -10.34 -7.66
C LYS A 157 11.64 -11.29 -8.60
N ASN A 158 10.33 -11.46 -8.43
CA ASN A 158 9.53 -12.23 -9.37
C ASN A 158 9.63 -11.63 -10.78
N THR A 159 9.76 -12.44 -11.82
CA THR A 159 9.93 -11.96 -13.20
C THR A 159 8.70 -11.18 -13.71
N ALA A 160 7.53 -11.37 -13.10
CA ALA A 160 6.32 -10.57 -13.36
C ALA A 160 6.35 -9.16 -12.73
N LEU A 161 7.29 -8.89 -11.81
CA LEU A 161 7.39 -7.64 -11.04
C LEU A 161 8.68 -6.86 -11.33
N LEU A 162 9.79 -7.57 -11.55
CA LEU A 162 11.10 -6.97 -11.70
C LEU A 162 11.19 -6.07 -12.93
N SER A 163 11.59 -4.80 -12.76
CA SER A 163 11.61 -3.82 -13.87
C SER A 163 10.26 -3.63 -14.57
N THR A 164 9.16 -3.79 -13.83
CA THR A 164 7.79 -3.57 -14.35
C THR A 164 7.07 -2.48 -13.56
N THR A 165 5.77 -2.33 -13.78
CA THR A 165 4.94 -1.32 -13.12
C THR A 165 3.89 -2.02 -12.27
N ALA A 166 3.86 -1.69 -10.98
CA ALA A 166 2.75 -2.01 -10.10
C ALA A 166 1.54 -1.14 -10.44
N GLU A 167 0.38 -1.78 -10.65
CA GLU A 167 -0.90 -1.08 -10.76
C GLU A 167 -1.69 -1.24 -9.46
N VAL A 168 -2.17 -0.12 -8.92
CA VAL A 168 -3.03 -0.11 -7.71
C VAL A 168 -4.39 0.44 -8.11
N ASP A 169 -5.38 -0.45 -8.20
CA ASP A 169 -6.78 -0.04 -8.32
C ASP A 169 -7.28 0.37 -6.92
N VAL A 170 -7.82 1.59 -6.81
CA VAL A 170 -8.29 2.18 -5.55
C VAL A 170 -9.79 2.42 -5.64
N MET A 171 -10.54 1.98 -4.63
CA MET A 171 -11.96 2.33 -4.48
C MET A 171 -12.19 3.04 -3.16
N ILE A 172 -12.80 4.21 -3.23
CA ILE A 172 -13.16 5.02 -2.05
C ILE A 172 -14.68 5.09 -1.94
N ILE A 173 -15.20 4.73 -0.77
CA ILE A 173 -16.57 4.94 -0.34
C ILE A 173 -16.57 6.04 0.70
N ALA A 174 -17.29 7.12 0.41
CA ALA A 174 -17.34 8.30 1.26
C ALA A 174 -18.75 8.90 1.23
N GLU A 175 -19.08 9.64 2.29
CA GLU A 175 -20.29 10.45 2.37
C GLU A 175 -19.94 11.95 2.43
N PRO A 176 -20.73 12.82 1.79
CA PRO A 176 -20.60 14.26 1.97
C PRO A 176 -20.84 14.65 3.43
N LYS A 177 -19.93 15.45 3.99
CA LYS A 177 -20.05 15.97 5.36
C LYS A 177 -19.81 17.47 5.37
N LYS A 178 -20.63 18.18 6.13
CA LYS A 178 -20.37 19.59 6.43
C LYS A 178 -19.33 19.68 7.54
N ILE A 179 -18.23 20.34 7.27
CA ILE A 179 -17.10 20.43 8.20
C ILE A 179 -17.31 21.62 9.14
N THR A 180 -17.09 21.41 10.44
CA THR A 180 -17.15 22.48 11.43
C THR A 180 -15.76 23.05 11.74
N GLN A 181 -15.70 24.25 12.33
CA GLN A 181 -14.43 24.83 12.78
C GLN A 181 -13.69 23.96 13.81
N ARG A 182 -14.44 23.21 14.62
CA ARG A 182 -13.87 22.27 15.58
C ARG A 182 -13.16 21.14 14.85
N ASP A 183 -13.79 20.58 13.82
CA ASP A 183 -13.22 19.48 13.03
C ASP A 183 -11.93 19.95 12.33
N LEU A 184 -11.93 21.15 11.73
CA LEU A 184 -10.73 21.76 11.15
C LEU A 184 -9.60 21.92 12.17
N THR A 185 -9.93 22.31 13.40
CA THR A 185 -8.93 22.49 14.47
C THR A 185 -8.32 21.15 14.89
N GLN A 186 -9.13 20.10 14.97
CA GLN A 186 -8.66 18.74 15.27
C GLN A 186 -7.74 18.20 14.17
N MET A 187 -8.10 18.40 12.90
CA MET A 187 -7.26 18.00 11.76
C MET A 187 -5.90 18.71 11.76
N LEU A 188 -5.88 20.02 12.06
CA LEU A 188 -4.63 20.78 12.16
C LEU A 188 -3.74 20.31 13.32
N THR A 189 -4.35 19.91 14.44
CA THR A 189 -3.61 19.45 15.63
C THR A 189 -2.97 18.09 15.35
N GLN A 190 -3.68 17.19 14.67
CA GLN A 190 -3.14 15.88 14.28
C GLN A 190 -1.99 15.99 13.27
N ALA A 191 -2.05 16.97 12.36
CA ALA A 191 -0.97 17.20 11.40
C ALA A 191 0.33 17.74 12.02
N SER A 192 0.27 18.33 13.22
CA SER A 192 1.46 18.84 13.92
C SER A 192 2.20 17.81 14.79
N ASP A 193 1.65 16.61 14.93
CA ASP A 193 2.20 15.53 15.78
C ASP A 193 3.13 14.57 14.99
N LEU A 194 3.60 15.02 13.83
CA LEU A 194 4.51 14.33 12.89
C LEU A 194 5.95 14.85 13.03
#